data_AF-A4EKM3-F1
#
_entry.id   AF-A4EKM3-F1
#
_cell.length_a   1.000
_cell.length_b   1.000
_cell.length_c   1.000
_cell.angle_alpha   90.00
_cell.angle_beta   90.00
_cell.angle_gamma   90.00
#
_symmetry.space_group_name_H-M   'P 1'
#
loop_
_entity.id
_entity.type
_entity.pdbx_description
1 polymer ?
#
loop_
_entity_poly.entity_id
_entity_poly.type
_entity_poly.pdbx_seq_one_letter_code
_entity_poly.pdbx_strand_id
1 'polypeptide(L)'
;MTLAGPSTVPSVVLASCEKANGLPKDCREKDFPKPTAVVNVAVVAKAWEGDPVPPSEYRASFPRLWARFLRSSFRNWQDVAGFFEVDDRTARNQWQGLHKPTGDKVAMAALAHPEAFRLHCGKGLVDE
;
A
#
# COMPACT_ATOMS: atom_id res chain seq x y z
N MET A 1 -6.48 -7.31 31.06
CA MET A 1 -5.39 -6.60 30.37
C MET A 1 -4.42 -7.65 29.88
N THR A 2 -4.42 -7.93 28.58
CA THR A 2 -3.48 -8.87 27.96
C THR A 2 -2.95 -8.22 26.69
N LEU A 3 -1.66 -7.91 26.71
CA LEU A 3 -0.88 -7.42 25.59
C LEU A 3 -0.67 -8.58 24.60
N ALA A 4 -1.22 -8.47 23.39
CA ALA A 4 -0.72 -9.22 22.22
C ALA A 4 0.34 -8.31 21.58
N GLY A 5 1.62 -8.64 21.54
CA GLY A 5 2.23 -9.82 20.92
C GLY A 5 3.00 -9.31 19.68
N PRO A 6 4.31 -9.57 19.52
CA PRO A 6 5.17 -8.82 18.62
C PRO A 6 4.78 -9.00 17.14
N SER A 7 4.65 -7.86 16.44
CA SER A 7 4.52 -7.76 14.98
C SER A 7 5.72 -8.44 14.33
N THR A 8 5.56 -9.72 13.98
CA THR A 8 6.55 -10.44 13.18
C THR A 8 6.31 -10.05 11.73
N VAL A 9 7.01 -9.00 11.31
CA VAL A 9 7.28 -8.80 9.88
C VAL A 9 7.99 -10.07 9.40
N PRO A 10 7.52 -10.77 8.34
CA PRO A 10 8.14 -11.99 7.89
C PRO A 10 9.63 -11.75 7.58
N SER A 11 10.50 -12.52 8.22
CA SER A 11 11.97 -12.46 8.13
C SER A 11 12.54 -12.54 6.70
N VAL A 12 11.69 -12.87 5.71
CA VAL A 12 12.03 -12.95 4.29
C VAL A 12 12.24 -11.56 3.67
N VAL A 13 11.60 -10.50 4.18
CA VAL A 13 11.74 -9.15 3.60
C VAL A 13 13.07 -8.49 3.97
N LEU A 14 13.57 -8.73 5.18
CA LEU A 14 14.83 -8.14 5.66
C LEU A 14 16.07 -8.78 5.01
N ALA A 15 16.03 -10.08 4.70
CA ALA A 15 17.17 -10.80 4.14
C ALA A 15 17.60 -10.33 2.74
N SER A 16 16.73 -9.59 2.02
CA SER A 16 17.04 -9.11 0.66
C SER A 16 17.68 -7.72 0.62
N CYS A 17 17.62 -6.94 1.71
CA CYS A 17 18.12 -5.55 1.72
C CYS A 17 19.55 -5.42 2.26
N GLU A 18 20.03 -6.32 3.14
CA GLU A 18 21.38 -6.22 3.72
C GLU A 18 22.53 -6.49 2.73
N LYS A 19 22.26 -7.07 1.55
CA LYS A 19 23.31 -7.35 0.53
C LYS A 19 23.58 -6.23 -0.47
N ALA A 20 22.90 -5.09 -0.38
CA ALA A 20 23.00 -4.04 -1.41
C ALA A 20 24.25 -3.14 -1.30
N ASN A 21 25.02 -3.17 -0.20
CA ASN A 21 26.16 -2.26 0.02
C ASN A 21 27.53 -2.85 -0.36
N GLY A 22 27.60 -3.60 -1.47
CA GLY A 22 28.89 -4.11 -1.95
C GLY A 22 28.82 -4.91 -3.24
N LEU A 23 28.13 -4.41 -4.28
CA LEU A 23 28.22 -5.05 -5.59
C LEU A 23 29.59 -4.77 -6.25
N PRO A 24 30.37 -5.80 -6.63
CA PRO A 24 31.53 -5.64 -7.49
C PRO A 24 31.13 -5.05 -8.85
N LYS A 25 32.04 -4.29 -9.48
CA LYS A 25 31.79 -3.56 -10.76
C LYS A 25 31.50 -4.47 -11.98
N ASP A 26 31.54 -5.78 -11.79
CA ASP A 26 31.49 -6.77 -12.87
C ASP A 26 30.17 -7.57 -12.91
N CYS A 27 29.20 -7.25 -12.05
CA CYS A 27 27.89 -7.89 -12.06
C CYS A 27 27.15 -7.60 -13.37
N ARG A 28 26.91 -8.64 -14.17
CA ARG A 28 26.06 -8.59 -15.37
C ARG A 28 24.65 -9.05 -15.03
N GLU A 29 23.67 -8.65 -15.84
CA GLU A 29 22.24 -8.99 -15.64
C GLU A 29 21.98 -10.50 -15.45
N LYS A 30 22.78 -11.35 -16.11
CA LYS A 30 22.76 -12.81 -15.99
C LYS A 30 23.18 -13.36 -14.62
N ASP A 31 23.88 -12.55 -13.81
CA ASP A 31 24.43 -12.94 -12.52
C ASP A 31 23.42 -12.70 -11.38
N PHE A 32 22.32 -12.00 -11.66
CA PHE A 32 21.20 -11.90 -10.73
C PHE A 32 20.29 -13.12 -10.88
N PRO A 33 19.86 -13.76 -9.79
CA PRO A 33 18.76 -14.72 -9.87
C PRO A 33 17.54 -13.97 -10.42
N LYS A 34 16.98 -14.44 -11.55
CA LYS A 34 15.74 -13.90 -12.11
C LYS A 34 14.74 -13.75 -10.97
N PRO A 35 14.08 -12.59 -10.77
CA PRO A 35 13.13 -12.41 -9.68
C PRO A 35 12.02 -13.46 -9.83
N THR A 36 12.17 -14.55 -9.09
CA THR A 36 11.25 -15.69 -9.07
C THR A 36 10.28 -15.53 -7.90
N ALA A 37 10.15 -14.32 -7.38
CA ALA A 37 9.06 -13.95 -6.51
C ALA A 37 7.78 -13.88 -7.35
N VAL A 38 7.31 -15.06 -7.79
CA VAL A 38 5.89 -15.32 -7.92
C VAL A 38 5.37 -15.09 -6.51
N VAL A 39 4.77 -13.92 -6.28
CA VAL A 39 4.04 -13.66 -5.04
C VAL A 39 3.07 -14.84 -4.89
N ASN A 40 3.30 -15.69 -3.89
CA ASN A 40 2.45 -16.84 -3.70
C ASN A 40 1.09 -16.32 -3.26
N VAL A 41 0.14 -16.33 -4.19
CA VAL A 41 -1.23 -15.88 -3.96
C VAL A 41 -1.84 -16.58 -2.74
N ALA A 42 -1.45 -17.81 -2.44
CA ALA A 42 -1.90 -18.52 -1.24
C ALA A 42 -1.31 -17.95 0.07
N VAL A 43 -0.10 -17.37 0.03
CA VAL A 43 0.49 -16.69 1.21
C VAL A 43 -0.20 -15.35 1.45
N VAL A 44 -0.53 -14.62 0.38
CA VAL A 44 -1.35 -13.40 0.47
C VAL A 44 -2.77 -13.73 0.94
N ALA A 45 -3.37 -14.78 0.40
CA ALA A 45 -4.71 -15.24 0.78
C ALA A 45 -4.75 -15.71 2.24
N LYS A 46 -3.70 -16.36 2.76
CA LYS A 46 -3.65 -16.75 4.18
C LYS A 46 -3.52 -15.57 5.15
N ALA A 47 -2.99 -14.44 4.69
CA ALA A 47 -2.87 -13.23 5.52
C ALA A 47 -4.18 -12.42 5.56
N TRP A 48 -5.15 -12.73 4.70
CA TRP A 48 -6.45 -12.09 4.65
C TRP A 48 -7.47 -13.05 5.24
N GLU A 49 -7.90 -12.77 6.46
CA GLU A 49 -8.96 -13.51 7.14
C GLU A 49 -10.31 -13.09 6.52
N GLY A 50 -10.57 -13.60 5.31
CA GLY A 50 -11.72 -13.28 4.47
C GLY A 50 -11.48 -13.71 3.02
N ASP A 51 -12.55 -13.93 2.26
CA ASP A 51 -12.41 -14.25 0.84
C ASP A 51 -11.61 -13.14 0.13
N PRO A 52 -10.55 -13.48 -0.62
CA PRO A 52 -9.73 -12.48 -1.28
C PRO A 52 -10.58 -11.74 -2.31
N VAL A 53 -10.78 -10.43 -2.08
CA VAL A 53 -11.50 -9.58 -3.02
C VAL A 53 -10.83 -9.70 -4.40
N PRO A 54 -11.59 -10.04 -5.45
CA PRO A 54 -11.05 -10.11 -6.80
C PRO A 54 -10.30 -8.81 -7.16
N PRO A 55 -9.11 -8.89 -7.80
CA PRO A 55 -8.32 -7.69 -8.11
C PRO A 55 -9.07 -6.63 -8.92
N SER A 56 -10.04 -7.04 -9.75
CA SER A 56 -10.93 -6.15 -10.50
C SER A 56 -11.88 -5.35 -9.60
N GLU A 57 -12.48 -6.00 -8.61
CA GLU A 57 -13.42 -5.39 -7.66
C GLU A 57 -12.70 -4.46 -6.70
N TYR A 58 -11.52 -4.87 -6.22
CA TYR A 58 -10.66 -3.99 -5.42
C TYR A 58 -10.25 -2.76 -6.22
N ARG A 59 -9.85 -2.93 -7.49
CA ARG A 59 -9.51 -1.80 -8.36
C ARG A 59 -10.68 -0.84 -8.58
N ALA A 60 -11.89 -1.38 -8.75
CA ALA A 60 -13.10 -0.57 -8.96
C ALA A 60 -13.51 0.21 -7.70
N SER A 61 -13.36 -0.39 -6.53
CA SER A 61 -13.70 0.22 -5.23
C SER A 61 -12.62 1.15 -4.68
N PHE A 62 -11.37 1.00 -5.10
CA PHE A 62 -10.23 1.74 -4.56
C PHE A 62 -10.38 3.26 -4.52
N PRO A 63 -10.93 3.96 -5.55
CA PRO A 63 -11.13 5.41 -5.47
C PRO A 63 -12.03 5.83 -4.29
N ARG A 64 -13.05 5.03 -3.96
CA ARG A 64 -13.94 5.27 -2.81
C ARG A 64 -13.21 5.02 -1.49
N LEU A 65 -12.46 3.93 -1.39
CA LEU A 65 -11.66 3.59 -0.21
C LEU A 65 -10.61 4.67 0.08
N TRP A 66 -9.90 5.11 -0.97
CA TRP A 66 -8.95 6.20 -0.93
C TRP A 66 -9.58 7.50 -0.45
N ALA A 67 -10.75 7.86 -0.98
CA ALA A 67 -11.45 9.07 -0.56
C ALA A 67 -11.89 9.01 0.91
N ARG A 68 -12.26 7.84 1.44
CA ARG A 68 -12.54 7.66 2.87
C ARG A 68 -11.28 7.87 3.71
N PHE A 69 -10.16 7.29 3.30
CA PHE A 69 -8.85 7.49 3.93
C PHE A 69 -8.45 8.98 3.96
N LEU A 70 -8.61 9.69 2.85
CA LEU A 70 -8.27 11.11 2.78
C LEU A 70 -9.12 11.93 3.75
N ARG A 71 -10.44 11.68 3.78
CA ARG A 71 -11.37 12.39 4.67
C ARG A 71 -11.20 12.04 6.15
N SER A 72 -10.62 10.88 6.47
CA SER A 72 -10.31 10.51 7.86
C SER A 72 -8.97 11.11 8.33
N SER A 73 -8.04 11.35 7.41
CA SER A 73 -6.64 11.68 7.74
C SER A 73 -6.30 13.16 7.54
N PHE A 74 -7.06 13.87 6.71
CA PHE A 74 -6.85 15.28 6.39
C PHE A 74 -8.14 16.08 6.61
N ARG A 75 -8.01 17.38 6.87
CA ARG A 75 -9.17 18.25 7.14
C ARG A 75 -9.91 18.64 5.87
N ASN A 76 -9.18 18.85 4.78
CA ASN A 76 -9.71 19.31 3.50
C ASN A 76 -8.82 18.84 2.36
N TRP A 77 -9.24 19.10 1.12
CA TRP A 77 -8.47 18.68 -0.06
C TRP A 77 -7.24 19.56 -0.32
N GLN A 78 -7.16 20.78 0.21
CA GLN A 78 -5.97 21.62 0.11
C GLN A 78 -4.80 21.01 0.89
N ASP A 79 -5.06 20.46 2.06
CA ASP A 79 -4.06 19.76 2.87
C ASP A 79 -3.55 18.52 2.12
N VAL A 80 -4.44 17.81 1.41
CA VAL A 80 -4.09 16.70 0.51
C VAL A 80 -3.21 17.18 -0.64
N ALA A 81 -3.56 18.31 -1.28
CA ALA A 81 -2.75 18.90 -2.36
C ALA A 81 -1.34 19.23 -1.88
N GLY A 82 -1.21 19.85 -0.71
CA GLY A 82 0.08 20.18 -0.10
C GLY A 82 0.88 18.95 0.30
N PHE A 83 0.25 17.99 0.97
CA PHE A 83 0.93 16.77 1.44
C PHE A 83 1.43 15.90 0.29
N PHE A 84 0.62 15.71 -0.75
CA PHE A 84 0.98 14.88 -1.89
C PHE A 84 1.64 15.67 -3.02
N GLU A 85 1.84 16.99 -2.89
CA GLU A 85 2.37 17.86 -3.94
C GLU A 85 1.66 17.66 -5.29
N VAL A 86 0.33 17.59 -5.26
CA VAL A 86 -0.50 17.51 -6.47
C VAL A 86 -1.25 18.82 -6.67
N ASP A 87 -1.70 19.06 -7.90
CA ASP A 87 -2.54 20.22 -8.16
C ASP A 87 -3.90 20.12 -7.44
N ASP A 88 -4.52 21.28 -7.25
CA ASP A 88 -5.81 21.50 -6.60
C ASP A 88 -6.93 20.60 -7.18
N ARG A 89 -7.00 20.51 -8.52
CA ARG A 89 -8.01 19.73 -9.22
C ARG A 89 -7.83 18.24 -8.96
N THR A 90 -6.60 17.75 -9.01
CA THR A 90 -6.24 16.37 -8.72
C THR A 90 -6.59 16.02 -7.28
N ALA A 91 -6.25 16.89 -6.32
CA ALA A 91 -6.62 16.69 -4.93
C ALA A 91 -8.14 16.64 -4.72
N ARG A 92 -8.91 17.56 -5.33
CA ARG A 92 -10.39 17.52 -5.28
C ARG A 92 -10.96 16.23 -5.87
N ASN A 93 -10.45 15.79 -7.03
CA ASN A 93 -10.91 14.57 -7.68
C ASN A 93 -10.64 13.33 -6.80
N GLN A 94 -9.47 13.26 -6.16
CA GLN A 94 -9.16 12.18 -5.22
C GLN A 94 -10.00 12.28 -3.95
N TRP A 95 -10.21 13.48 -3.42
CA TRP A 95 -11.05 13.74 -2.24
C TRP A 95 -12.51 13.31 -2.44
N GLN A 96 -13.02 13.47 -3.67
CA GLN A 96 -14.36 13.04 -4.06
C GLN A 96 -14.43 11.55 -4.46
N GLY A 97 -13.29 10.89 -4.62
CA GLY A 97 -13.22 9.49 -5.05
C GLY A 97 -13.47 9.28 -6.54
N LEU A 98 -13.27 10.32 -7.36
CA LEU A 98 -13.39 10.23 -8.82
C LEU A 98 -12.15 9.55 -9.42
N HIS A 99 -10.97 9.87 -8.90
CA HIS A 99 -9.69 9.37 -9.40
C HIS A 99 -8.92 8.60 -8.33
N LYS A 100 -8.16 7.59 -8.76
CA LYS A 100 -7.19 6.91 -7.91
C LYS A 100 -5.84 7.65 -7.90
N PRO A 101 -5.09 7.59 -6.79
CA PRO A 101 -3.71 8.05 -6.75
C PRO A 101 -2.79 7.15 -7.58
N THR A 102 -1.59 7.64 -7.87
CA THR A 102 -0.46 6.86 -8.37
C THR A 102 0.22 6.08 -7.24
N GLY A 103 1.01 5.07 -7.59
CA GLY A 103 1.59 4.14 -6.61
C GLY A 103 2.53 4.79 -5.60
N ASP A 104 3.28 5.83 -6.01
CA ASP A 104 4.16 6.62 -5.13
C ASP A 104 3.38 7.34 -4.03
N LYS A 105 2.22 7.93 -4.36
CA LYS A 105 1.36 8.60 -3.37
C LYS A 105 0.69 7.59 -2.43
N VAL A 106 0.35 6.41 -2.93
CA VAL A 106 -0.14 5.30 -2.09
C VAL A 106 0.94 4.85 -1.10
N ALA A 107 2.19 4.69 -1.54
CA ALA A 107 3.30 4.32 -0.67
C ALA A 107 3.55 5.40 0.40
N MET A 108 3.52 6.68 0.00
CA MET A 108 3.65 7.82 0.93
C MET A 108 2.55 7.81 1.99
N ALA A 109 1.30 7.59 1.61
CA ALA A 109 0.17 7.49 2.55
C ALA A 109 0.31 6.30 3.51
N ALA A 110 0.73 5.14 3.02
CA ALA A 110 0.94 3.95 3.85
C ALA A 110 2.05 4.14 4.88
N LEU A 111 3.06 4.96 4.58
CA LEU A 111 4.15 5.29 5.49
C LEU A 111 3.78 6.38 6.51
N ALA A 112 3.10 7.44 6.06
CA ALA A 112 2.75 8.58 6.91
C ALA A 112 1.54 8.32 7.83
N HIS A 113 0.58 7.51 7.37
CA HIS A 113 -0.66 7.23 8.08
C HIS A 113 -0.98 5.72 8.08
N PRO A 114 -0.09 4.86 8.64
CA PRO A 114 -0.17 3.41 8.47
C PRO A 114 -1.46 2.80 9.01
N GLU A 115 -1.98 3.28 10.13
CA GLU A 115 -3.21 2.75 10.73
C GLU A 115 -4.46 3.14 9.94
N ALA A 116 -4.61 4.43 9.61
CA ALA A 116 -5.74 4.92 8.82
C ALA A 116 -5.75 4.31 7.41
N PHE A 117 -4.58 4.17 6.80
CA PHE A 117 -4.45 3.51 5.50
C PHE A 117 -4.89 2.04 5.58
N ARG A 118 -4.45 1.29 6.59
CA ARG A 118 -4.89 -0.10 6.78
C ARG A 118 -6.39 -0.22 7.03
N LEU A 119 -6.97 0.68 7.84
CA LEU A 119 -8.39 0.69 8.16
C LEU A 119 -9.26 0.88 6.92
N HIS A 120 -8.88 1.81 6.03
CA HIS A 120 -9.72 2.22 4.91
C HIS A 120 -9.36 1.53 3.59
N CYS A 121 -8.08 1.27 3.33
CA CYS A 121 -7.60 0.66 2.09
C CYS A 121 -7.18 -0.81 2.27
N GLY A 122 -6.89 -1.26 3.49
CA GLY A 122 -6.46 -2.63 3.77
C GLY A 122 -7.59 -3.63 3.96
N LYS A 123 -8.82 -3.17 4.19
CA LYS A 123 -10.00 -4.05 4.25
C LYS A 123 -10.54 -4.26 2.84
N GLY A 124 -10.68 -5.53 2.44
CA GLY A 124 -11.57 -5.89 1.33
C GLY A 124 -12.99 -5.37 1.59
N LEU A 125 -13.81 -5.28 0.55
CA LEU A 125 -15.21 -4.84 0.60
C LEU A 125 -16.01 -5.56 1.70
N VAL A 126 -15.99 -5.03 2.91
CA VAL A 126 -16.97 -5.33 3.95
C VAL A 126 -17.85 -4.09 3.99
N ASP A 127 -18.93 -4.15 3.20
CA ASP A 127 -20.06 -3.25 3.42
C ASP A 127 -20.73 -3.69 4.73
N GLU A 128 -20.80 -2.75 5.70
CA GLU A 128 -21.84 -2.78 6.73
C GLU A 128 -23.14 -2.23 6.12
#